data_AF-A0A0S7WPX0-F1
#
_entry.id   AF-A0A0S7WPX0-F1
#
_cell.length_a   1.000
_cell.length_b   1.000
_cell.length_c   1.000
_cell.angle_alpha   90.00
_cell.angle_beta   90.00
_cell.angle_gamma   90.00
#
_symmetry.space_group_name_H-M   'P 1'
#
loop_
_entity.id
_entity.type
_entity.pdbx_description
1 polymer ?
#
loop_
_entity_poly.entity_id
_entity_poly.type
_entity_poly.pdbx_seq_one_letter_code
_entity_poly.pdbx_strand_id
1 'polypeptide(L)' 'MKIAVCGKGGSGKSAIVTLLAKGLREKGYKVLVVDSDESNSGLYRMLGFDS' A
#
# COMPACT_ATOMS: atom_id res chain seq x y z
N MET A 1 -12.97 5.08 -6.82
CA MET A 1 -11.73 5.82 -7.16
C MET A 1 -10.62 4.81 -7.41
N LYS A 2 -9.72 5.05 -8.38
CA LYS A 2 -8.53 4.21 -8.66
C LYS A 2 -7.29 5.11 -8.54
N ILE A 3 -6.26 4.66 -7.82
CA ILE A 3 -5.02 5.41 -7.57
C ILE A 3 -3.84 4.49 -7.90
N ALA A 4 -2.86 5.01 -8.65
CA ALA A 4 -1.59 4.34 -8.91
C ALA A 4 -0.46 5.12 -8.22
N VAL A 5 0.46 4.42 -7.55
CA VAL A 5 1.61 5.01 -6.87
C VAL A 5 2.89 4.45 -7.51
N CYS A 6 3.64 5.32 -8.18
CA CYS A 6 4.85 4.96 -8.94
C CYS A 6 6.05 5.79 -8.48
N GLY A 7 7.28 5.33 -8.76
CA GLY A 7 8.52 5.99 -8.35
C GLY A 7 9.70 5.02 -8.22
N LYS A 8 10.90 5.56 -8.02
CA LYS A 8 12.14 4.76 -7.91
C LYS A 8 12.18 3.89 -6.64
N GLY A 9 13.07 2.90 -6.60
CA GLY A 9 13.33 2.11 -5.39
C GLY A 9 13.74 3.02 -4.22
N GLY A 10 13.27 2.72 -3.01
CA GLY A 10 13.57 3.52 -1.81
C GLY A 10 12.81 4.83 -1.66
N SER A 11 11.97 5.25 -2.61
CA SER A 11 11.25 6.53 -2.55
C SER A 11 10.05 6.57 -1.60
N GLY A 12 9.85 5.54 -0.76
CA GLY A 12 8.77 5.50 0.23
C GLY A 12 7.37 5.12 -0.28
N LYS A 13 7.24 4.61 -1.50
CA LYS A 13 5.94 4.27 -2.13
C LYS A 13 5.07 3.37 -1.26
N SER A 14 5.62 2.25 -0.79
CA SER A 14 4.90 1.25 -0.01
C SER A 14 4.43 1.80 1.34
N ALA A 15 5.17 2.76 1.92
CA ALA A 15 4.74 3.46 3.13
C ALA A 15 3.52 4.36 2.85
N ILE A 16 3.53 5.13 1.76
CA ILE A 16 2.37 5.96 1.35
C ILE A 16 1.16 5.08 1.06
N VAL A 17 1.33 3.97 0.32
CA VAL A 17 0.24 3.03 0.03
C VAL A 17 -0.37 2.49 1.33
N THR A 18 0.46 2.13 2.30
CA THR A 18 0.01 1.63 3.60
C THR A 18 -0.81 2.68 4.37
N LEU A 19 -0.30 3.90 4.47
CA LEU A 19 -0.97 4.99 5.17
C LEU A 19 -2.29 5.37 4.50
N LEU A 20 -2.30 5.44 3.16
CA LEU A 20 -3.50 5.72 2.38
C LEU A 20 -4.56 4.64 2.58
N ALA A 21 -4.17 3.37 2.51
CA ALA A 21 -5.09 2.25 2.69
C ALA A 21 -5.70 2.23 4.09
N LYS A 22 -4.89 2.43 5.14
CA LYS A 22 -5.37 2.49 6.54
C LYS A 22 -6.30 3.69 6.75
N GLY A 23 -5.89 4.88 6.33
CA GLY A 23 -6.71 6.10 6.49
C GLY A 23 -8.03 6.06 5.71
N LEU A 24 -8.06 5.43 4.53
CA LEU A 24 -9.32 5.22 3.80
C LEU A 24 -10.22 4.20 4.48
N ARG A 25 -9.66 3.11 5.02
CA ARG A 25 -10.43 2.14 5.80
C ARG A 25 -11.02 2.75 7.06
N GLU A 26 -10.27 3.57 7.79
CA GLU A 26 -10.75 4.29 8.99
C GLU A 26 -11.92 5.22 8.68
N LYS A 27 -11.96 5.77 7.46
CA LYS A 27 -13.09 6.58 6.98
C LYS A 27 -14.28 5.76 6.46
N GLY A 28 -14.28 4.45 6.64
CA GLY A 28 -15.38 3.55 6.23
C GLY A 28 -15.37 3.13 4.76
N TYR A 29 -14.31 3.42 4.00
CA TYR A 29 -14.22 2.99 2.60
C TYR A 29 -13.78 1.53 2.50
N LYS A 30 -14.36 0.81 1.53
CA LYS A 30 -13.82 -0.48 1.09
C LYS A 30 -12.58 -0.25 0.24
N VAL A 31 -11.44 -0.79 0.68
CA VAL A 31 -10.14 -0.59 0.03
C VAL A 31 -9.62 -1.92 -0.52
N LEU A 32 -9.11 -1.89 -1.75
CA LEU A 32 -8.34 -2.96 -2.38
C LEU A 32 -6.95 -2.41 -2.71
N VAL A 33 -5.92 -3.09 -2.22
CA VAL A 33 -4.53 -2.81 -2.58
C VAL A 33 -4.08 -3.86 -3.56
N VAL A 34 -3.46 -3.44 -4.67
CA VAL A 34 -2.86 -4.32 -5.67
C VAL A 34 -1.38 -3.99 -5.71
N ASP A 35 -0.53 -4.98 -5.37
CA ASP A 35 0.92 -4.84 -5.49
C ASP A 35 1.35 -5.33 -6.88
N SER A 36 2.00 -4.46 -7.63
CA SER A 36 2.57 -4.76 -8.96
C SER A 36 4.08 -4.58 -8.98
N ASP A 37 4.71 -4.33 -7.83
CA ASP A 37 6.15 -4.15 -7.69
C ASP A 37 6.78 -5.45 -7.20
N GLU A 38 7.40 -6.21 -8.10
CA GLU A 38 8.06 -7.49 -7.77
C GLU A 38 9.16 -7.33 -6.72
N SER A 39 9.79 -6.15 -6.64
CA SER A 39 10.86 -5.89 -5.66
C SER A 39 10.34 -5.65 -4.24
N ASN A 40 9.04 -5.51 -4.07
CA ASN A 40 8.41 -5.08 -2.82
C ASN A 40 8.13 -6.25 -1.87
N SER A 41 9.13 -6.63 -1.09
CA SER A 41 9.00 -7.70 -0.09
C SER A 41 8.35 -7.25 1.24
N GLY A 42 8.07 -5.95 1.41
CA GLY A 42 7.67 -5.38 2.71
C GLY A 42 6.20 -4.95 2.82
N LEU A 43 5.49 -4.72 1.71
CA LEU A 43 4.16 -4.11 1.74
C LEU A 43 3.13 -4.96 2.49
N TYR A 44 3.13 -6.28 2.29
CA TYR A 44 2.18 -7.15 3.00
C TYR A 44 2.33 -7.05 4.52
N ARG A 45 3.57 -7.00 5.03
CA ARG A 45 3.87 -6.79 6.46
C ARG A 45 3.40 -5.44 6.96
N MET A 46 3.63 -4.37 6.18
CA MET A 46 3.18 -3.02 6.54
C MET A 46 1.65 -2.90 6.63
N LEU A 47 0.93 -3.69 5.82
CA LEU A 47 -0.52 -3.83 5.87
C LEU A 47 -1.02 -4.70 7.02
N GLY A 48 -0.12 -5.34 7.78
CA GLY A 48 -0.46 -6.19 8.93
C GLY A 48 -0.89 -7.59 8.53
N PHE A 49 -0.49 -8.05 7.34
CA PHE A 49 -0.62 -9.47 6.99
C PHE A 49 0.60 -10.20 7.54
N ASP A 50 0.37 -11.02 8.56
CA ASP A 50 1.34 -12.00 9.03
C ASP A 50 1.18 -13.26 8.16
N SER A 51 2.31 -13.80 7.70
CA SER A 51 2.37 -15.08 6.96
C SER A 51 1.75 -16.23 7.73
#